data_AF-R7HCG4-F1
#
_entry.id   AF-R7HCG4-F1
#
_cell.length_a   1.000
_cell.length_b   1.000
_cell.length_c   1.000
_cell.angle_alpha   90.00
_cell.angle_beta   90.00
_cell.angle_gamma   90.00
#
_symmetry.space_group_name_H-M   'P 1'
#
loop_
_entity.id
_entity.type
_entity.pdbx_description
1 polymer ?
#
loop_
_entity_poly.entity_id
_entity_poly.type
_entity_poly.pdbx_seq_one_letter_code
_entity_poly.pdbx_strand_id
1 'polypeptide(L)'
;MRLPKSTTKLKQYFPMIREREDIKQEIRENPKLLEKYREWDEEQQNSLANVEVQKIGYSFPGQRSACYSSDLLLRQYKRVKGEKKKAFSYKDIKSVYTIVFFETSIKEFHEYPQNYIHKFKQQSDTGLELELLQKYVFIPLDIFRTIYHNNVRSNGKNGGGNCWNRTEAWLTFLSTDEPEIIIELIRQYPEFKEMYEEIYVMCQNVEKVMEMFSKELIQLDRNTVQYMIDEMQDTIDVQKEELEAKQETIDTQKGELEQQKATISTQKNELEEQKTTINTQKEELEAKQNTIDTQKDEIETMKRQLQSVMAQIEQLKKQ
;
A
#
# COMPACT_ATOMS: atom_id res chain seq x y z
N MET A 1 14.49 -45.46 -22.36
CA MET A 1 13.02 -45.42 -22.49
C MET A 1 12.63 -44.41 -23.55
N ARG A 2 12.04 -44.85 -24.67
CA ARG A 2 11.52 -43.97 -25.73
C ARG A 2 10.21 -43.34 -25.24
N LEU A 3 10.14 -42.01 -25.17
CA LEU A 3 8.87 -41.30 -24.94
C LEU A 3 8.06 -41.25 -26.25
N PRO A 4 6.71 -41.32 -26.20
CA PRO A 4 5.87 -41.48 -27.40
C PRO A 4 5.71 -40.16 -28.17
N LYS A 5 5.63 -40.29 -29.51
CA LYS A 5 5.35 -39.24 -30.50
C LYS A 5 3.91 -38.70 -30.43
N SER A 6 3.46 -38.14 -29.31
CA SER A 6 2.11 -37.56 -29.25
C SER A 6 2.09 -36.20 -28.57
N THR A 7 2.49 -35.15 -29.30
CA THR A 7 1.96 -33.80 -29.06
C THR A 7 0.45 -33.73 -29.34
N THR A 8 -0.09 -34.71 -30.09
CA THR A 8 -1.50 -34.83 -30.45
C THR A 8 -2.44 -35.04 -29.26
N LYS A 9 -2.04 -35.84 -28.25
CA LYS A 9 -2.85 -36.01 -27.03
C LYS A 9 -2.85 -34.76 -26.15
N LEU A 10 -1.75 -34.02 -26.07
CA LEU A 10 -1.71 -32.75 -25.33
C LEU A 10 -2.55 -31.66 -26.02
N LYS A 11 -2.48 -31.53 -27.36
CA LYS A 11 -3.36 -30.64 -28.13
C LYS A 11 -4.85 -30.99 -27.99
N GLN A 12 -5.19 -32.26 -27.71
CA GLN A 12 -6.57 -32.69 -27.42
C GLN A 12 -7.11 -32.15 -26.08
N TYR A 13 -6.26 -32.02 -25.06
CA TYR A 13 -6.66 -31.47 -23.75
C TYR A 13 -6.41 -29.95 -23.65
N PHE A 14 -5.45 -29.43 -24.43
CA PHE A 14 -5.03 -28.03 -24.44
C PHE A 14 -4.96 -27.51 -25.89
N PRO A 15 -6.12 -27.19 -26.50
CA PRO A 15 -6.20 -26.82 -27.92
C PRO A 15 -5.51 -25.48 -28.26
N MET A 16 -5.16 -24.69 -27.25
CA MET A 16 -4.43 -23.42 -27.39
C MET A 16 -2.90 -23.59 -27.47
N ILE A 17 -2.36 -24.80 -27.27
CA ILE A 17 -0.94 -25.07 -27.47
C ILE A 17 -0.63 -25.00 -28.97
N ARG A 18 -0.20 -23.82 -29.41
CA ARG A 18 0.28 -23.61 -30.78
C ARG A 18 1.74 -24.02 -30.88
N GLU A 19 2.03 -24.90 -31.83
CA GLU A 19 3.40 -25.22 -32.20
C GLU A 19 3.98 -24.08 -33.06
N ARG A 20 5.31 -23.99 -33.13
CA ARG A 20 5.99 -22.97 -33.92
C ARG A 20 5.52 -22.95 -35.37
N GLU A 21 5.24 -24.13 -35.94
CA GLU A 21 4.75 -24.25 -37.31
C GLU A 21 3.32 -23.72 -37.46
N ASP A 22 2.45 -23.87 -36.45
CA ASP A 22 1.11 -23.28 -36.46
C ASP A 22 1.19 -21.74 -36.48
N ILE A 23 2.09 -21.16 -35.67
CA ILE A 23 2.33 -19.71 -35.61
C ILE A 23 2.97 -19.20 -36.90
N LYS A 24 3.96 -19.92 -37.44
CA LYS A 24 4.60 -19.57 -38.72
C LYS A 24 3.63 -19.67 -39.89
N GLN A 25 2.70 -20.62 -39.85
CA GLN A 25 1.70 -20.78 -40.88
C GLN A 25 0.72 -19.60 -40.85
N GLU A 26 0.24 -19.19 -39.68
CA GLU A 26 -0.58 -17.98 -39.52
C GLU A 26 0.14 -16.70 -39.96
N ILE A 27 1.43 -16.56 -39.61
CA ILE A 27 2.27 -15.46 -40.08
C ILE A 27 2.38 -15.47 -41.62
N ARG A 28 2.49 -16.64 -42.26
CA ARG A 28 2.53 -16.77 -43.73
C ARG A 28 1.18 -16.48 -44.39
N GLU A 29 0.08 -16.82 -43.73
CA GLU A 29 -1.27 -16.62 -44.22
C GLU A 29 -1.75 -15.16 -44.09
N ASN A 30 -1.15 -14.39 -43.18
CA ASN A 30 -1.44 -12.96 -43.00
C ASN A 30 -0.33 -12.08 -43.63
N PRO A 31 -0.61 -11.36 -44.74
CA PRO A 31 0.39 -10.56 -45.45
C PRO A 31 1.10 -9.51 -44.58
N LYS A 32 0.37 -8.88 -43.64
CA LYS A 32 0.94 -7.85 -42.75
C LYS A 32 1.89 -8.45 -41.71
N LEU A 33 1.54 -9.63 -41.17
CA LEU A 33 2.40 -10.33 -40.22
C LEU A 33 3.64 -10.90 -40.92
N LEU A 34 3.49 -11.34 -42.18
CA LEU A 34 4.59 -11.86 -42.99
C LEU A 34 5.62 -10.78 -43.32
N GLU A 35 5.17 -9.58 -43.63
CA GLU A 35 6.03 -8.42 -43.91
C GLU A 35 6.85 -8.06 -42.68
N LYS A 36 6.19 -7.86 -41.53
CA LYS A 36 6.85 -7.57 -40.24
C LYS A 36 7.80 -8.69 -39.78
N TYR A 37 7.44 -9.95 -40.00
CA TYR A 37 8.29 -11.10 -39.68
C TYR A 37 9.55 -11.18 -40.56
N ARG A 38 9.50 -10.72 -41.81
CA ARG A 38 10.65 -10.71 -42.73
C ARG A 38 11.66 -9.61 -42.43
N GLU A 39 11.24 -8.55 -41.75
CA GLU A 39 12.12 -7.47 -41.29
C GLU A 39 13.02 -7.91 -40.12
N TRP A 40 12.61 -8.95 -39.40
CA TRP A 40 13.37 -9.48 -38.27
C TRP A 40 14.56 -10.31 -38.74
N ASP A 41 15.70 -10.16 -38.06
CA ASP A 41 16.87 -11.00 -38.31
C ASP A 41 16.64 -12.47 -37.88
N GLU A 42 17.53 -13.37 -38.29
CA GLU A 42 17.39 -14.80 -38.02
C GLU A 42 17.41 -15.11 -36.52
N GLU A 43 18.04 -14.27 -35.68
CA GLU A 43 18.07 -14.44 -34.23
C GLU A 43 16.73 -13.99 -33.60
N GLN A 44 16.17 -12.88 -34.06
CA GLN A 44 14.87 -12.33 -33.65
C GLN A 44 13.71 -13.24 -34.06
N GLN A 45 13.73 -13.79 -35.28
CA GLN A 45 12.76 -14.78 -35.77
C GLN A 45 12.82 -16.12 -35.00
N ASN A 46 13.95 -16.39 -34.34
CA ASN A 46 14.15 -17.57 -33.50
C ASN A 46 13.97 -17.26 -32.00
N SER A 47 14.09 -15.99 -31.58
CA SER A 47 13.86 -15.54 -30.21
C SER A 47 12.38 -15.61 -29.91
N LEU A 48 12.00 -16.42 -28.92
CA LEU A 48 10.62 -16.47 -28.45
C LEU A 48 10.52 -15.54 -27.25
N ALA A 49 9.90 -14.38 -27.43
CA ALA A 49 9.40 -13.58 -26.32
C ALA A 49 8.00 -14.11 -25.96
N ASN A 50 7.86 -14.60 -24.72
CA ASN A 50 6.53 -14.85 -24.16
C ASN A 50 6.13 -13.59 -23.38
N VAL A 51 5.04 -12.96 -23.80
CA VAL A 51 4.43 -11.84 -23.09
C VAL A 51 3.19 -12.38 -22.39
N GLU A 52 3.13 -12.13 -21.08
CA GLU A 52 2.00 -12.51 -20.24
C GLU A 52 1.53 -11.26 -19.48
N VAL A 53 0.23 -11.01 -19.53
CA VAL A 53 -0.41 -9.90 -18.82
C VAL A 53 -1.32 -10.51 -17.75
N GLN A 54 -1.27 -9.98 -16.54
CA GLN A 54 -2.06 -10.46 -15.43
C GLN A 54 -2.86 -9.31 -14.83
N LYS A 55 -4.14 -9.57 -14.53
CA LYS A 55 -5.07 -8.57 -13.99
C LYS A 55 -4.93 -8.38 -12.49
N ILE A 56 -4.37 -9.38 -11.80
CA ILE A 56 -4.26 -9.43 -10.33
C ILE A 56 -2.78 -9.69 -10.02
N GLY A 57 -2.01 -8.62 -9.84
CA GLY A 57 -0.60 -8.70 -9.48
C GLY A 57 -0.45 -8.82 -7.97
N TYR A 58 -0.51 -10.02 -7.40
CA TYR A 58 -0.42 -10.16 -5.94
C TYR A 58 0.28 -11.44 -5.48
N SER A 59 0.97 -11.26 -4.34
CA SER A 59 1.81 -12.13 -3.50
C SER A 59 2.88 -12.97 -4.24
N PHE A 60 4.11 -12.96 -3.70
CA PHE A 60 5.25 -13.79 -4.14
C PHE A 60 5.78 -13.54 -5.57
N PRO A 61 6.08 -12.28 -5.97
CA PRO A 61 6.58 -12.00 -7.32
C PRO A 61 7.88 -12.74 -7.66
N GLY A 62 8.75 -12.97 -6.67
CA GLY A 62 9.99 -13.72 -6.85
C GLY A 62 9.74 -15.19 -7.19
N GLN A 63 8.93 -15.88 -6.38
CA GLN A 63 8.60 -17.29 -6.54
C GLN A 63 7.90 -17.54 -7.88
N ARG A 64 6.93 -16.70 -8.25
CA ARG A 64 6.22 -16.81 -9.52
C ARG A 64 7.15 -16.61 -10.71
N SER A 65 7.96 -15.56 -10.66
CA SER A 65 8.95 -15.30 -11.72
C SER A 65 9.91 -16.48 -11.89
N ALA A 66 10.31 -17.12 -10.79
CA ALA A 66 11.16 -18.32 -10.83
C ALA A 66 10.47 -19.50 -11.54
N CYS A 67 9.18 -19.73 -11.29
CA CYS A 67 8.40 -20.74 -11.99
C CYS A 67 8.33 -20.46 -13.50
N TYR A 68 8.02 -19.22 -13.89
CA TYR A 68 7.95 -18.81 -15.29
C TYR A 68 9.30 -18.94 -16.01
N SER A 69 10.37 -18.45 -15.39
CA SER A 69 11.72 -18.55 -15.96
C SER A 69 12.16 -20.01 -16.13
N SER A 70 11.82 -20.86 -15.16
CA SER A 70 12.12 -22.30 -15.22
C SER A 70 11.36 -23.01 -16.33
N ASP A 71 10.06 -22.70 -16.51
CA ASP A 71 9.27 -23.27 -17.60
C ASP A 71 9.79 -22.82 -18.97
N LEU A 72 10.12 -21.54 -19.13
CA LEU A 72 10.74 -21.01 -20.36
C LEU A 72 12.08 -21.70 -20.67
N LEU A 73 12.93 -21.90 -19.67
CA LEU A 73 14.18 -22.64 -19.82
C LEU A 73 13.95 -24.10 -20.23
N LEU A 74 12.97 -24.78 -19.62
CA LEU A 74 12.64 -26.17 -19.97
C LEU A 74 12.08 -26.28 -21.38
N ARG A 75 11.26 -25.33 -21.82
CA ARG A 75 10.77 -25.24 -23.20
C ARG A 75 11.93 -25.03 -24.18
N GLN A 76 12.85 -24.12 -23.85
CA GLN A 76 14.07 -23.88 -24.65
C GLN A 76 14.91 -25.15 -24.75
N TYR A 77 15.18 -25.82 -23.62
CA TYR A 77 15.91 -27.08 -23.56
C TYR A 77 15.29 -28.15 -24.48
N LYS A 78 13.98 -28.38 -24.36
CA LYS A 78 13.27 -29.38 -25.17
C LYS A 78 13.39 -29.08 -26.67
N ARG A 79 13.33 -27.80 -27.05
CA ARG A 79 13.47 -27.36 -28.45
C ARG A 79 14.89 -27.59 -28.98
N VAL A 80 15.90 -27.03 -28.32
CA VAL A 80 17.31 -27.12 -28.76
C VAL A 80 17.76 -28.58 -28.80
N LYS A 81 17.32 -29.40 -27.85
CA LYS A 81 17.56 -30.85 -27.87
C LYS A 81 16.85 -31.55 -29.03
N GLY A 82 15.65 -31.12 -29.39
CA GLY A 82 14.90 -31.65 -30.53
C GLY A 82 15.59 -31.35 -31.87
N GLU A 83 16.12 -30.14 -32.03
CA GLU A 83 16.84 -29.69 -33.22
C GLU A 83 18.22 -30.35 -33.34
N LYS A 84 19.04 -30.30 -32.28
CA LYS A 84 20.43 -30.79 -32.28
C LYS A 84 20.57 -32.30 -32.05
N LYS A 85 19.55 -32.96 -31.50
CA LYS A 85 19.50 -34.41 -31.21
C LYS A 85 20.76 -34.91 -30.49
N LYS A 86 21.67 -35.59 -31.22
CA LYS A 86 22.91 -36.17 -30.67
C LYS A 86 24.03 -35.15 -30.49
N ALA A 87 23.97 -34.00 -31.17
CA ALA A 87 24.96 -32.93 -31.05
C ALA A 87 24.60 -31.89 -29.96
N PHE A 88 23.57 -32.18 -29.15
CA PHE A 88 23.11 -31.28 -28.09
C PHE A 88 24.15 -31.13 -26.97
N SER A 89 24.42 -29.88 -26.57
CA SER A 89 25.18 -29.53 -25.38
C SER A 89 24.43 -28.51 -24.52
N TYR A 90 24.64 -28.53 -23.20
CA TYR A 90 24.09 -27.52 -22.31
C TYR A 90 24.61 -26.10 -22.59
N LYS A 91 25.77 -25.97 -23.27
CA LYS A 91 26.28 -24.69 -23.78
C LYS A 91 25.40 -24.06 -24.86
N ASP A 92 24.52 -24.84 -25.47
CA ASP A 92 23.61 -24.36 -26.50
C ASP A 92 22.39 -23.64 -25.92
N ILE A 93 22.17 -23.74 -24.60
CA ILE A 93 21.07 -23.07 -23.92
C ILE A 93 21.47 -21.63 -23.61
N LYS A 94 20.66 -20.68 -24.03
CA LYS A 94 20.84 -19.25 -23.79
C LYS A 94 20.15 -18.81 -22.50
N SER A 95 20.66 -17.72 -21.92
CA SER A 95 20.03 -17.11 -20.75
C SER A 95 18.58 -16.69 -21.08
N VAL A 96 17.69 -16.92 -20.12
CA VAL A 96 16.30 -16.46 -20.16
C VAL A 96 16.20 -15.20 -19.31
N TYR A 97 15.70 -14.13 -19.92
CA TYR A 97 15.35 -12.89 -19.24
C TYR A 97 13.86 -12.89 -18.94
N THR A 98 13.52 -12.75 -17.67
CA THR A 98 12.15 -12.57 -17.19
C THR A 98 12.01 -11.13 -16.74
N ILE A 99 11.32 -10.32 -17.54
CA ILE A 99 11.04 -8.91 -17.25
C ILE A 99 9.60 -8.83 -16.77
N VAL A 100 9.39 -8.26 -15.59
CA VAL A 100 8.08 -8.14 -14.94
C VAL A 100 7.79 -6.68 -14.68
N PHE A 101 6.67 -6.19 -15.21
CA PHE A 101 6.16 -4.85 -14.94
C PHE A 101 5.08 -4.93 -13.87
N PHE A 102 5.13 -4.03 -12.88
CA PHE A 102 4.09 -3.90 -11.86
C PHE A 102 3.33 -2.61 -12.09
N GLU A 103 2.01 -2.71 -12.28
CA GLU A 103 1.15 -1.54 -12.28
C GLU A 103 1.06 -0.91 -10.88
N THR A 104 0.95 -1.77 -9.87
CA THR A 104 1.02 -1.45 -8.43
C THR A 104 2.00 -2.42 -7.77
N SER A 105 3.05 -1.92 -7.14
CA SER A 105 4.15 -2.71 -6.59
C SER A 105 3.94 -3.07 -5.10
N ILE A 106 4.64 -4.10 -4.63
CA ILE A 106 4.63 -4.51 -3.20
C ILE A 106 5.47 -3.56 -2.33
N LYS A 107 5.29 -3.62 -1.01
CA LYS A 107 5.91 -2.69 -0.03
C LYS A 107 7.44 -2.66 -0.13
N GLU A 108 8.06 -3.78 -0.43
CA GLU A 108 9.51 -3.97 -0.56
C GLU A 108 10.11 -3.11 -1.66
N PHE A 109 9.36 -2.85 -2.74
CA PHE A 109 9.82 -1.92 -3.79
C PHE A 109 9.76 -0.46 -3.33
N HIS A 110 8.81 -0.13 -2.45
CA HIS A 110 8.64 1.23 -1.92
C HIS A 110 9.74 1.65 -0.94
N GLU A 111 10.55 0.72 -0.44
CA GLU A 111 11.78 1.02 0.31
C GLU A 111 12.84 1.70 -0.57
N TYR A 112 12.74 1.55 -1.90
CA TYR A 112 13.67 2.09 -2.89
C TYR A 112 12.96 3.09 -3.84
N PRO A 113 12.42 4.21 -3.34
CA PRO A 113 11.55 5.09 -4.12
C PRO A 113 12.25 5.85 -5.26
N GLN A 114 13.58 5.79 -5.33
CA GLN A 114 14.39 6.43 -6.39
C GLN A 114 14.78 5.44 -7.50
N ASN A 115 14.50 4.16 -7.32
CA ASN A 115 14.90 3.10 -8.25
C ASN A 115 13.66 2.36 -8.73
N TYR A 116 13.45 2.37 -10.05
CA TYR A 116 12.31 1.70 -10.68
C TYR A 116 12.73 0.54 -11.60
N ILE A 117 14.03 0.17 -11.60
CA ILE A 117 14.54 -0.99 -12.33
C ILE A 117 15.39 -1.81 -11.36
N HIS A 118 14.90 -2.99 -11.00
CA HIS A 118 15.59 -3.90 -10.09
C HIS A 118 16.05 -5.14 -10.87
N LYS A 119 17.36 -5.31 -11.01
CA LYS A 119 17.97 -6.45 -11.71
C LYS A 119 18.46 -7.46 -10.68
N PHE A 120 17.89 -8.66 -10.68
CA PHE A 120 18.28 -9.73 -9.78
C PHE A 120 19.17 -10.73 -10.52
N LYS A 121 20.31 -11.04 -9.90
CA LYS A 121 21.26 -12.05 -10.34
C LYS A 121 21.59 -12.94 -9.15
N GLN A 122 21.65 -14.24 -9.39
CA GLN A 122 22.13 -15.19 -8.40
C GLN A 122 23.66 -15.11 -8.35
N GLN A 123 24.22 -15.01 -7.15
CA GLN A 123 25.66 -14.96 -6.89
C GLN A 123 25.98 -15.96 -5.77
N SER A 124 27.18 -16.51 -5.77
CA SER A 124 27.62 -17.37 -4.67
C SER A 124 28.10 -16.52 -3.49
N ASP A 125 27.95 -17.08 -2.30
CA ASP A 125 28.50 -16.58 -1.04
C ASP A 125 30.04 -16.52 -1.04
N THR A 126 30.67 -17.42 -1.80
CA THR A 126 32.14 -17.53 -1.93
C THR A 126 32.74 -16.65 -3.05
N GLY A 127 31.92 -16.00 -3.87
CA GLY A 127 32.37 -15.22 -5.03
C GLY A 127 32.71 -16.05 -6.28
N LEU A 128 32.46 -17.36 -6.27
CA LEU A 128 32.45 -18.21 -7.46
C LEU A 128 31.44 -17.69 -8.49
N GLU A 129 31.93 -17.38 -9.69
CA GLU A 129 31.12 -16.97 -10.83
C GLU A 129 30.72 -18.19 -11.68
N LEU A 130 29.43 -18.53 -11.65
CA LEU A 130 28.83 -19.51 -12.57
C LEU A 130 27.80 -18.81 -13.45
N GLU A 131 27.77 -19.17 -14.73
CA GLU A 131 26.78 -18.63 -15.66
C GLU A 131 25.42 -19.29 -15.41
N LEU A 132 24.64 -18.66 -14.54
CA LEU A 132 23.25 -19.03 -14.29
C LEU A 132 22.36 -18.41 -15.37
N LEU A 133 21.54 -19.26 -15.99
CA LEU A 133 20.77 -18.88 -17.17
C LEU A 133 19.56 -17.99 -16.85
N GLN A 134 19.12 -17.92 -15.61
CA GLN A 134 17.95 -17.14 -15.20
C GLN A 134 18.34 -15.73 -14.80
N LYS A 135 17.75 -14.73 -15.46
CA LYS A 135 17.95 -13.31 -15.16
C LYS A 135 16.60 -12.64 -14.97
N TYR A 136 16.42 -11.95 -13.85
CA TYR A 136 15.15 -11.32 -13.52
C TYR A 136 15.29 -9.81 -13.50
N VAL A 137 14.31 -9.12 -14.07
CA VAL A 137 14.20 -7.65 -14.04
C VAL A 137 12.79 -7.30 -13.59
N PHE A 138 12.69 -6.60 -12.47
CA PHE A 138 11.43 -6.13 -11.90
C PHE A 138 11.33 -4.62 -12.07
N ILE A 139 10.22 -4.15 -12.61
CA ILE A 139 10.01 -2.75 -12.97
C ILE A 139 8.68 -2.26 -12.37
N PRO A 140 8.71 -1.58 -11.21
CA PRO A 140 7.54 -0.92 -10.63
C PRO A 140 7.16 0.36 -11.40
N LEU A 141 6.04 0.32 -12.13
CA LEU A 141 5.54 1.44 -12.93
C LEU A 141 4.90 2.53 -12.07
N ASP A 142 4.34 2.20 -10.92
CA ASP A 142 3.86 3.14 -9.89
C ASP A 142 4.98 4.03 -9.33
N ILE A 143 6.13 3.45 -9.00
CA ILE A 143 7.30 4.20 -8.55
C ILE A 143 7.85 5.07 -9.69
N PHE A 144 7.95 4.51 -10.90
CA PHE A 144 8.34 5.26 -12.09
C PHE A 144 7.43 6.48 -12.33
N ARG A 145 6.10 6.31 -12.31
CA ARG A 145 5.14 7.41 -12.45
C ARG A 145 5.35 8.46 -11.36
N THR A 146 5.56 8.05 -10.11
CA THR A 146 5.83 8.97 -9.00
C THR A 146 7.06 9.83 -9.23
N ILE A 147 8.19 9.21 -9.62
CA ILE A 147 9.44 9.91 -9.96
C ILE A 147 9.19 10.87 -11.13
N TYR A 148 8.47 10.41 -12.16
CA TYR A 148 8.15 11.22 -13.34
C TYR A 148 7.31 12.45 -12.98
N HIS A 149 6.21 12.30 -12.24
CA HIS A 149 5.36 13.42 -11.81
C HIS A 149 6.14 14.43 -10.95
N ASN A 150 7.04 13.97 -10.08
CA ASN A 150 7.86 14.84 -9.25
C ASN A 150 8.89 15.62 -10.07
N ASN A 151 9.50 15.00 -11.07
CA ASN A 151 10.45 15.65 -11.97
C ASN A 151 9.76 16.68 -12.88
N VAL A 152 8.56 16.37 -13.39
CA VAL A 152 7.74 17.31 -14.19
C VAL A 152 7.32 18.52 -13.36
N ARG A 153 6.94 18.34 -12.08
CA ARG A 153 6.61 19.46 -11.17
C ARG A 153 7.81 20.31 -10.80
N SER A 154 8.99 19.71 -10.66
CA SER A 154 10.22 20.42 -10.28
C SER A 154 10.81 21.25 -11.43
N ASN A 155 10.66 20.80 -12.68
CA ASN A 155 11.09 21.54 -13.87
C ASN A 155 10.05 22.56 -14.39
N GLY A 156 9.04 22.90 -13.59
CA GLY A 156 7.92 23.78 -13.96
C GLY A 156 8.25 25.25 -14.32
N LYS A 157 9.52 25.62 -14.48
CA LYS A 157 9.95 26.91 -15.05
C LYS A 157 11.31 26.77 -15.72
N ASN A 158 11.39 26.16 -16.90
CA ASN A 158 12.32 26.54 -17.97
C ASN A 158 12.03 25.65 -19.18
N GLY A 159 11.72 26.27 -20.32
CA GLY A 159 11.30 25.60 -21.57
C GLY A 159 12.41 24.80 -22.26
N GLY A 160 12.85 23.71 -21.65
CA GLY A 160 13.54 22.61 -22.31
C GLY A 160 12.62 21.40 -22.26
N GLY A 161 12.20 20.90 -23.44
CA GLY A 161 11.30 19.75 -23.54
C GLY A 161 11.78 18.54 -22.73
N ASN A 162 10.83 17.78 -22.22
CA ASN A 162 11.09 16.60 -21.39
C ASN A 162 11.76 15.53 -22.26
N CYS A 163 13.08 15.52 -22.38
CA CYS A 163 13.78 14.56 -23.24
C CYS A 163 13.83 13.20 -22.54
N TRP A 164 12.98 12.26 -22.97
CA TRP A 164 13.03 10.91 -22.46
C TRP A 164 14.24 10.17 -23.01
N ASN A 165 14.94 9.41 -22.18
CA ASN A 165 15.79 8.34 -22.67
C ASN A 165 14.92 7.24 -23.29
N ARG A 166 15.48 6.46 -24.23
CA ARG A 166 14.73 5.41 -24.94
C ARG A 166 14.00 4.44 -23.99
N THR A 167 14.63 4.06 -22.88
CA THR A 167 13.99 3.19 -21.87
C THR A 167 12.82 3.88 -21.17
N GLU A 168 12.98 5.16 -20.82
CA GLU A 168 11.90 5.93 -20.17
C GLU A 168 10.73 6.14 -21.13
N ALA A 169 11.00 6.37 -22.42
CA ALA A 169 9.99 6.45 -23.45
C ALA A 169 9.13 5.16 -23.53
N TRP A 170 9.77 3.99 -23.49
CA TRP A 170 9.07 2.70 -23.41
C TRP A 170 8.27 2.53 -22.12
N LEU A 171 8.82 2.94 -20.97
CA LEU A 171 8.10 2.84 -19.70
C LEU A 171 6.91 3.78 -19.65
N THR A 172 7.04 5.00 -20.18
CA THR A 172 5.94 5.95 -20.35
C THR A 172 4.86 5.33 -21.25
N PHE A 173 5.23 4.82 -22.42
CA PHE A 173 4.28 4.15 -23.33
C PHE A 173 3.48 3.02 -22.67
N LEU A 174 4.13 2.24 -21.79
CA LEU A 174 3.50 1.10 -21.10
C LEU A 174 2.70 1.49 -19.85
N SER A 175 2.86 2.72 -19.33
CA SER A 175 2.35 3.09 -18.01
C SER A 175 1.32 4.22 -18.01
N THR A 176 1.13 4.94 -19.12
CA THR A 176 0.16 6.03 -19.25
C THR A 176 -0.68 5.88 -20.51
N ASP A 177 -1.95 6.26 -20.38
CA ASP A 177 -2.93 6.41 -21.45
C ASP A 177 -3.33 7.88 -21.66
N GLU A 178 -2.68 8.82 -20.96
CA GLU A 178 -2.96 10.25 -21.06
C GLU A 178 -2.63 10.77 -22.48
N PRO A 179 -3.61 11.31 -23.23
CA PRO A 179 -3.42 11.74 -24.61
C PRO A 179 -2.30 12.77 -24.77
N GLU A 180 -2.18 13.71 -23.83
CA GLU A 180 -1.17 14.77 -23.87
C GLU A 180 0.25 14.19 -23.83
N ILE A 181 0.50 13.24 -22.92
CA ILE A 181 1.81 12.61 -22.75
C ILE A 181 2.13 11.72 -23.96
N ILE A 182 1.15 10.97 -24.46
CA ILE A 182 1.33 10.11 -25.64
C ILE A 182 1.63 10.93 -26.90
N ILE A 183 0.98 12.09 -27.08
CA ILE A 183 1.28 12.98 -28.22
C ILE A 183 2.72 13.51 -28.12
N GLU A 184 3.16 13.91 -26.93
CA GLU A 184 4.54 14.37 -26.73
C GLU A 184 5.56 13.23 -26.95
N LEU A 185 5.25 12.02 -26.49
CA LEU A 185 6.04 10.81 -26.74
C LEU A 185 6.19 10.52 -28.23
N ILE A 186 5.08 10.51 -28.98
CA ILE A 186 5.08 10.25 -30.43
C ILE A 186 5.83 11.35 -31.19
N ARG A 187 5.78 12.60 -30.72
CA ARG A 187 6.56 13.70 -31.31
C ARG A 187 8.07 13.47 -31.20
N GLN A 188 8.54 12.96 -30.06
CA GLN A 188 9.96 12.66 -29.86
C GLN A 188 10.38 11.33 -30.49
N TYR A 189 9.48 10.34 -30.47
CA TYR A 189 9.71 8.98 -30.93
C TYR A 189 8.56 8.52 -31.85
N PRO A 190 8.63 8.82 -33.16
CA PRO A 190 7.57 8.47 -34.12
C PRO A 190 7.26 6.97 -34.21
N GLU A 191 8.21 6.11 -33.84
CA GLU A 191 8.05 4.65 -33.82
C GLU A 191 6.87 4.17 -32.95
N PHE A 192 6.51 4.92 -31.90
CA PHE A 192 5.37 4.56 -31.04
C PHE A 192 4.00 4.78 -31.68
N LYS A 193 3.91 5.58 -32.75
CA LYS A 193 2.63 5.93 -33.37
C LYS A 193 1.90 4.69 -33.88
N GLU A 194 2.60 3.86 -34.66
CA GLU A 194 2.02 2.66 -35.25
C GLU A 194 1.60 1.65 -34.17
N MET A 195 2.42 1.49 -33.13
CA MET A 195 2.11 0.61 -31.99
C MET A 195 0.90 1.11 -31.21
N TYR A 196 0.78 2.42 -30.99
CA TYR A 196 -0.37 3.01 -30.30
C TYR A 196 -1.66 2.83 -31.10
N GLU A 197 -1.63 3.04 -32.42
CA GLU A 197 -2.78 2.82 -33.30
C GLU A 197 -3.22 1.35 -33.30
N GLU A 198 -2.27 0.40 -33.34
CA GLU A 198 -2.54 -1.05 -33.22
C GLU A 198 -3.20 -1.38 -31.87
N ILE A 199 -2.65 -0.88 -30.75
CA ILE A 199 -3.22 -1.11 -29.41
C ILE A 199 -4.62 -0.51 -29.29
N TYR A 200 -4.82 0.72 -29.79
CA TYR A 200 -6.11 1.38 -29.72
C TYR A 200 -7.20 0.60 -30.47
N VAL A 201 -6.89 0.07 -31.66
CA VAL A 201 -7.81 -0.80 -32.42
C VAL A 201 -8.06 -2.13 -31.71
N MET A 202 -7.04 -2.71 -31.06
CA MET A 202 -7.23 -3.91 -30.24
C MET A 202 -8.13 -3.67 -29.03
N CYS A 203 -7.95 -2.54 -28.32
CA CYS A 203 -8.76 -2.17 -27.17
C CYS A 203 -10.24 -1.90 -27.53
N GLN A 204 -10.54 -1.54 -28.78
CA GLN A 204 -11.92 -1.46 -29.28
C GLN A 204 -12.59 -2.84 -29.41
N ASN A 205 -11.81 -3.92 -29.46
CA ASN A 205 -12.31 -5.29 -29.61
C ASN A 205 -12.05 -6.13 -28.34
N VAL A 206 -12.71 -5.73 -27.25
CA VAL A 206 -12.54 -6.29 -25.90
C VAL A 206 -12.76 -7.81 -25.85
N GLU A 207 -13.63 -8.35 -26.70
CA GLU A 207 -13.96 -9.78 -26.74
C GLU A 207 -12.77 -10.63 -27.22
N LYS A 208 -12.04 -10.18 -28.25
CA LYS A 208 -10.84 -10.87 -28.73
C LYS A 208 -9.66 -10.78 -27.76
N VAL A 209 -9.52 -9.65 -27.06
CA VAL A 209 -8.49 -9.47 -26.04
C VAL A 209 -8.74 -10.42 -24.85
N MET A 210 -10.00 -10.65 -24.47
CA MET A 210 -10.38 -11.61 -23.42
C MET A 210 -10.06 -13.07 -23.78
N GLU A 211 -10.10 -13.46 -25.06
CA GLU A 211 -9.78 -14.83 -25.49
C GLU A 211 -8.27 -15.13 -25.57
N MET A 212 -7.41 -14.11 -25.53
CA MET A 212 -5.95 -14.28 -25.56
C MET A 212 -5.34 -14.78 -24.24
N PHE A 213 -6.12 -14.81 -23.15
CA PHE A 213 -5.70 -15.35 -21.86
C PHE A 213 -5.90 -16.88 -21.84
N SER A 214 -4.81 -17.66 -21.63
CA SER A 214 -4.92 -19.13 -21.58
C SER A 214 -5.83 -19.60 -20.44
N LYS A 215 -6.66 -20.63 -20.71
CA LYS A 215 -7.52 -21.28 -19.70
C LYS A 215 -6.73 -21.91 -18.55
N GLU A 216 -5.46 -22.28 -18.76
CA GLU A 216 -4.60 -22.79 -17.69
C GLU A 216 -4.19 -21.66 -16.71
N LEU A 217 -4.03 -20.43 -17.22
CA LEU A 217 -3.79 -19.25 -16.39
C LEU A 217 -5.02 -18.92 -15.53
N ILE A 218 -6.24 -19.05 -16.07
CA ILE A 218 -7.48 -18.81 -15.31
C ILE A 218 -7.57 -19.75 -14.08
N GLN A 219 -7.10 -20.99 -14.19
CA GLN A 219 -7.11 -21.94 -13.08
C GLN A 219 -6.00 -21.67 -12.05
N LEU A 220 -4.79 -21.30 -12.49
CA LEU A 220 -3.73 -20.86 -11.58
C LEU A 220 -4.12 -19.57 -10.85
N ASP A 221 -4.70 -18.61 -11.56
CA ASP A 221 -5.26 -17.39 -10.99
C ASP A 221 -6.39 -17.71 -10.01
N ARG A 222 -7.29 -18.67 -10.28
CA ARG A 222 -8.34 -19.05 -9.31
C ARG A 222 -7.80 -19.59 -7.99
N ASN A 223 -6.80 -20.47 -8.02
CA ASN A 223 -6.23 -21.02 -6.79
C ASN A 223 -5.41 -19.97 -6.04
N THR A 224 -4.74 -19.07 -6.76
CA THR A 224 -3.99 -17.95 -6.18
C THR A 224 -4.94 -16.91 -5.58
N VAL A 225 -6.04 -16.59 -6.27
CA VAL A 225 -7.10 -15.70 -5.79
C VAL A 225 -7.76 -16.28 -4.55
N GLN A 226 -8.04 -17.59 -4.50
CA GLN A 226 -8.58 -18.21 -3.28
C GLN A 226 -7.59 -18.11 -2.12
N TYR A 227 -6.33 -18.49 -2.32
CA TYR A 227 -5.29 -18.37 -1.30
C TYR A 227 -5.13 -16.93 -0.80
N MET A 228 -5.25 -15.95 -1.69
CA MET A 228 -5.17 -14.54 -1.32
C MET A 228 -6.43 -14.03 -0.63
N ILE A 229 -7.62 -14.51 -1.00
CA ILE A 229 -8.85 -14.23 -0.25
C ILE A 229 -8.67 -14.73 1.17
N ASP A 230 -8.09 -15.92 1.33
CA ASP A 230 -7.83 -16.52 2.64
C ASP A 230 -6.79 -15.66 3.42
N GLU A 231 -5.67 -15.26 2.81
CA GLU A 231 -4.64 -14.42 3.47
C GLU A 231 -5.14 -12.99 3.80
N MET A 232 -5.95 -12.40 2.91
CA MET A 232 -6.61 -11.12 3.17
C MET A 232 -7.66 -11.24 4.25
N GLN A 233 -8.42 -12.34 4.29
CA GLN A 233 -9.38 -12.62 5.34
C GLN A 233 -8.68 -12.78 6.69
N ASP A 234 -7.56 -13.51 6.75
CA ASP A 234 -6.73 -13.63 7.95
C ASP A 234 -6.24 -12.25 8.43
N THR A 235 -5.80 -11.39 7.51
CA THR A 235 -5.37 -10.03 7.86
C THR A 235 -6.52 -9.17 8.37
N ILE A 236 -7.70 -9.26 7.75
CA ILE A 236 -8.92 -8.56 8.19
C ILE A 236 -9.35 -9.07 9.56
N ASP A 237 -9.29 -10.37 9.80
CA ASP A 237 -9.67 -10.99 11.07
C ASP A 237 -8.75 -10.53 12.20
N VAL A 238 -7.43 -10.51 11.98
CA VAL A 238 -6.46 -9.95 12.95
C VAL A 238 -6.73 -8.46 13.22
N GLN A 239 -6.99 -7.65 12.18
CA GLN A 239 -7.31 -6.23 12.37
C GLN A 239 -8.64 -6.03 13.12
N LYS A 240 -9.60 -6.92 12.91
CA LYS A 240 -10.89 -6.89 13.59
C LYS A 240 -10.72 -7.24 15.07
N GLU A 241 -9.93 -8.25 15.39
CA GLU A 241 -9.57 -8.58 16.79
C GLU A 241 -8.85 -7.41 17.49
N GLU A 242 -7.89 -6.76 16.81
CA GLU A 242 -7.23 -5.56 17.37
C GLU A 242 -8.20 -4.39 17.60
N LEU A 243 -9.18 -4.21 16.70
CA LEU A 243 -10.21 -3.19 16.84
C LEU A 243 -11.18 -3.50 17.98
N GLU A 244 -11.59 -4.76 18.13
CA GLU A 244 -12.43 -5.20 19.26
C GLU A 244 -11.71 -4.99 20.60
N ALA A 245 -10.43 -5.35 20.70
CA ALA A 245 -9.63 -5.10 21.90
C ALA A 245 -9.49 -3.61 22.23
N LYS A 246 -9.31 -2.75 21.22
CA LYS A 246 -9.31 -1.29 21.40
C LYS A 246 -10.67 -0.77 21.84
N GLN A 247 -11.76 -1.30 21.30
CA GLN A 247 -13.12 -0.93 21.66
C GLN A 247 -13.42 -1.28 23.13
N GLU A 248 -13.05 -2.48 23.59
CA GLU A 248 -13.17 -2.87 25.00
C GLU A 248 -12.37 -1.94 25.93
N THR A 249 -11.17 -1.55 25.51
CA THR A 249 -10.33 -0.61 26.27
C THR A 249 -11.02 0.76 26.40
N ILE A 250 -11.61 1.26 25.31
CA ILE A 250 -12.37 2.53 25.31
C ILE A 250 -13.61 2.43 26.20
N ASP A 251 -14.35 1.33 26.15
CA ASP A 251 -15.55 1.14 26.96
C ASP A 251 -15.21 1.08 28.46
N THR A 252 -14.09 0.44 28.81
CA THR A 252 -13.58 0.41 30.19
C THR A 252 -13.23 1.82 30.67
N GLN A 253 -12.46 2.58 29.88
CA GLN A 253 -12.10 3.96 30.20
C GLN A 253 -13.32 4.88 30.35
N LYS A 254 -14.34 4.69 29.52
CA LYS A 254 -15.60 5.44 29.61
C LYS A 254 -16.36 5.13 30.90
N GLY A 255 -16.37 3.86 31.33
CA GLY A 255 -16.94 3.43 32.60
C GLY A 255 -16.25 4.07 33.80
N GLU A 256 -14.91 4.09 33.80
CA GLU A 256 -14.11 4.76 34.84
C GLU A 256 -14.39 6.27 34.90
N LEU A 257 -14.52 6.93 33.73
CA LEU A 257 -14.80 8.36 33.66
C LEU A 257 -16.18 8.72 34.23
N GLU A 258 -17.21 7.90 33.97
CA GLU A 258 -18.54 8.10 34.54
C GLU A 258 -18.56 7.88 36.06
N GLN A 259 -17.81 6.90 36.57
CA GLN A 259 -17.64 6.73 38.03
C GLN A 259 -16.96 7.95 38.65
N GLN A 260 -15.86 8.43 38.08
CA GLN A 260 -15.18 9.64 38.56
C GLN A 260 -16.10 10.85 38.56
N LYS A 261 -16.93 11.02 37.52
CA LYS A 261 -17.89 12.11 37.42
C LYS A 261 -18.97 12.03 38.51
N ALA A 262 -19.46 10.83 38.83
CA ALA A 262 -20.39 10.61 39.93
C ALA A 262 -19.75 10.93 41.30
N THR A 263 -18.49 10.55 41.51
CA THR A 263 -17.73 10.90 42.72
C THR A 263 -17.52 12.40 42.85
N ILE A 264 -17.18 13.10 41.76
CA ILE A 264 -17.03 14.56 41.77
C ILE A 264 -18.37 15.24 42.09
N SER A 265 -19.48 14.73 41.55
CA SER A 265 -20.82 15.27 41.82
C SER A 265 -21.20 15.15 43.30
N THR A 266 -20.93 13.99 43.91
CA THR A 266 -21.20 13.76 45.34
C THR A 266 -20.33 14.66 46.23
N GLN A 267 -19.02 14.73 45.96
CA GLN A 267 -18.11 15.64 46.67
C GLN A 267 -18.53 17.11 46.55
N LYS A 268 -19.05 17.53 45.39
CA LYS A 268 -19.54 18.90 45.20
C LYS A 268 -20.74 19.20 46.08
N ASN A 269 -21.69 18.27 46.19
CA ASN A 269 -22.86 18.45 47.06
C ASN A 269 -22.45 18.51 48.54
N GLU A 270 -21.55 17.61 48.98
CA GLU A 270 -21.02 17.64 50.35
C GLU A 270 -20.32 18.96 50.67
N LEU A 271 -19.55 19.52 49.72
CA LEU A 271 -18.90 20.82 49.88
C LEU A 271 -19.93 21.96 50.01
N GLU A 272 -21.05 21.88 49.27
CA GLU A 272 -22.12 22.87 49.33
C GLU A 272 -22.83 22.85 50.70
N GLU A 273 -23.10 21.66 51.24
CA GLU A 273 -23.65 21.48 52.60
C GLU A 273 -22.70 21.96 53.70
N GLN A 274 -21.40 21.70 53.55
CA GLN A 274 -20.41 22.24 54.49
C GLN A 274 -20.39 23.77 54.45
N LYS A 275 -20.51 24.36 53.26
CA LYS A 275 -20.52 25.81 53.08
C LYS A 275 -21.75 26.48 53.70
N THR A 276 -22.93 25.87 53.56
CA THR A 276 -24.15 26.37 54.22
C THR A 276 -24.02 26.28 55.74
N THR A 277 -23.50 25.16 56.26
CA THR A 277 -23.26 24.98 57.69
C THR A 277 -22.29 26.03 58.27
N ILE A 278 -21.19 26.31 57.57
CA ILE A 278 -20.21 27.34 57.97
C ILE A 278 -20.88 28.72 57.99
N ASN A 279 -21.71 29.05 56.99
CA ASN A 279 -22.42 30.33 56.97
C ASN A 279 -23.37 30.47 58.16
N THR A 280 -24.14 29.44 58.50
CA THR A 280 -25.03 29.45 59.67
C THR A 280 -24.25 29.63 60.97
N GLN A 281 -23.13 28.93 61.14
CA GLN A 281 -22.26 29.10 62.31
C GLN A 281 -21.68 30.52 62.41
N LYS A 282 -21.37 31.14 61.27
CA LYS A 282 -20.89 32.53 61.22
C LYS A 282 -21.97 33.51 61.67
N GLU A 283 -23.21 33.34 61.21
CA GLU A 283 -24.35 34.18 61.64
C GLU A 283 -24.62 34.03 63.15
N GLU A 284 -24.56 32.80 63.68
CA GLU A 284 -24.69 32.55 65.12
C GLU A 284 -23.59 33.23 65.94
N LEU A 285 -22.35 33.21 65.44
CA LEU A 285 -21.22 33.90 66.06
C LEU A 285 -21.40 35.43 66.06
N GLU A 286 -21.86 36.02 64.95
CA GLU A 286 -22.17 37.45 64.88
C GLU A 286 -23.29 37.83 65.86
N ALA A 287 -24.34 37.02 65.98
CA ALA A 287 -25.41 37.25 66.95
C ALA A 287 -24.91 37.19 68.41
N LYS A 288 -24.04 36.22 68.73
CA LYS A 288 -23.39 36.14 70.05
C LYS A 288 -22.50 37.34 70.32
N GLN A 289 -21.74 37.80 69.32
CA GLN A 289 -20.89 38.98 69.44
C GLN A 289 -21.71 40.24 69.74
N ASN A 290 -22.80 40.47 69.00
CA ASN A 290 -23.71 41.60 69.25
C ASN A 290 -24.32 41.56 70.67
N THR A 291 -24.60 40.36 71.19
CA THR A 291 -25.10 40.17 72.56
C THR A 291 -24.05 40.52 73.60
N ILE A 292 -22.79 40.14 73.37
CA ILE A 292 -21.66 40.49 74.24
C ILE A 292 -21.45 42.01 74.25
N ASP A 293 -21.54 42.66 73.09
CA ASP A 293 -21.35 44.11 72.98
C ASP A 293 -22.46 44.88 73.72
N THR A 294 -23.72 44.46 73.60
CA THR A 294 -24.83 45.04 74.38
C THR A 294 -24.66 44.83 75.88
N GLN A 295 -24.28 43.63 76.33
CA GLN A 295 -23.99 43.38 77.75
C GLN A 295 -22.83 44.25 78.26
N LYS A 296 -21.82 44.49 77.42
CA LYS A 296 -20.68 45.35 77.77
C LYS A 296 -21.10 46.80 77.96
N ASP A 297 -21.97 47.31 77.09
CA ASP A 297 -22.54 48.66 77.20
C ASP A 297 -23.41 48.81 78.46
N GLU A 298 -24.24 47.81 78.78
CA GLU A 298 -25.03 47.78 80.01
C GLU A 298 -24.13 47.80 81.26
N ILE A 299 -23.07 46.99 81.28
CA ILE A 299 -22.07 46.99 82.36
C ILE A 299 -21.41 48.36 82.49
N GLU A 300 -21.04 49.01 81.40
CA GLU A 300 -20.44 50.34 81.44
C GLU A 300 -21.41 51.38 82.01
N THR A 301 -22.69 51.29 81.65
CA THR A 301 -23.76 52.14 82.17
C THR A 301 -23.95 51.94 83.68
N MET A 302 -24.02 50.69 84.14
CA MET A 302 -24.08 50.37 85.57
C MET A 302 -22.86 50.90 86.32
N LYS A 303 -21.66 50.80 85.71
CA LYS A 303 -20.41 51.31 86.30
C LYS A 303 -20.47 52.83 86.50
N ARG A 304 -21.00 53.58 85.53
CA ARG A 304 -21.22 55.04 85.63
C ARG A 304 -22.25 55.39 86.70
N GLN A 305 -23.35 54.64 86.78
CA GLN A 305 -24.35 54.82 87.83
C GLN A 305 -23.77 54.59 89.23
N LEU A 306 -22.98 53.53 89.41
CA LEU A 306 -22.25 53.25 90.66
C LEU A 306 -21.30 54.38 91.03
N GLN A 307 -20.53 54.91 90.07
CA GLN A 307 -19.66 56.07 90.31
C GLN A 307 -20.44 57.31 90.75
N SER A 308 -21.58 57.59 90.12
CA SER A 308 -22.47 58.69 90.51
C SER A 308 -22.99 58.53 91.94
N VAL A 309 -23.48 57.33 92.29
CA VAL A 309 -23.96 57.04 93.64
C VAL A 309 -22.85 57.14 94.68
N MET A 310 -21.64 56.65 94.38
CA MET A 310 -20.49 56.79 95.26
C MET A 310 -20.14 58.27 95.49
N ALA A 311 -20.16 59.10 94.44
CA ALA A 311 -19.92 60.55 94.56
C ALA A 311 -20.99 61.25 95.42
N GLN A 312 -22.26 60.85 95.29
CA GLN A 312 -23.35 61.36 96.13
C GLN A 312 -23.18 60.97 97.60
N ILE A 313 -22.79 59.72 97.89
CA ILE A 313 -22.51 59.26 99.26
C ILE A 313 -21.33 60.03 99.86
N GLU A 314 -20.30 60.34 99.06
CA GLU A 314 -19.12 61.08 99.50
C GLU A 314 -19.44 62.56 99.79
N GLN A 315 -20.38 63.16 99.07
CA GLN A 315 -20.94 64.48 99.41
C GLN A 315 -21.74 64.47 100.71
N LEU A 316 -22.56 63.43 100.94
CA LEU A 316 -23.36 63.30 102.17
C LEU A 316 -22.51 63.07 103.43
N LYS A 317 -21.31 62.47 103.31
CA LYS A 317 -20.37 62.30 104.43
C LYS A 317 -19.59 63.57 104.81
N LYS A 318 -19.68 64.65 104.02
CA LYS A 318 -19.01 65.93 104.27
C LYS A 318 -19.93 67.00 104.91
N GLN A 319 -21.20 66.66 105.15
CA GLN A 319 -22.12 67.38 106.05
C GLN A 319 -22.10 66.71 107.41
#